data_AF-A0A699ZT50-F1
#
_entry.id   AF-A0A699ZT50-F1
#
_cell.length_a   1.000
_cell.length_b   1.000
_cell.length_c   1.000
_cell.angle_alpha   90.00
_cell.angle_beta   90.00
_cell.angle_gamma   90.00
#
_symmetry.space_group_name_H-M   'P 1'
#
loop_
_entity.id
_entity.type
_entity.pdbx_description
1 polymer ?
#
loop_
_entity_poly.entity_id
_entity_poly.type
_entity_poly.pdbx_seq_one_letter_code
_entity_poly.pdbx_strand_id
1 'polypeptide(L)'
;MSQARSFTAEESTTINLFKKATPSVVSVTNLATRRDAFTMNMMEIPQGAGSGFVWDKEGHIVTNAHVINESANVRVTLGQDEYMARVVGVDMDKDIAVLQ
;
A
#
# COMPACT_ATOMS: atom_id res chain seq x y z
N MET A 1 36.45 19.79 10.57
CA MET A 1 35.59 18.68 11.01
C MET A 1 34.16 19.21 11.09
N SER A 2 33.25 18.67 10.28
CA SER A 2 31.85 19.11 10.21
C SER A 2 31.15 18.77 11.52
N GLN A 3 30.64 19.76 12.25
CA GLN A 3 29.80 19.49 13.43
C GLN A 3 28.52 18.80 12.97
N ALA A 4 28.32 17.56 13.41
CA ALA A 4 27.04 16.88 13.26
C ALA A 4 25.98 17.71 14.02
N ARG A 5 25.03 18.29 13.29
CA ARG A 5 23.92 19.04 13.87
C ARG A 5 23.11 18.06 14.73
N SER A 6 23.10 18.24 16.05
CA SER A 6 22.26 17.43 16.93
C SER A 6 20.80 17.79 16.72
N PHE A 7 19.93 16.80 16.58
CA PHE A 7 18.50 17.02 16.47
C PHE A 7 17.92 17.64 17.74
N THR A 8 16.86 18.43 17.59
CA THR A 8 16.05 18.86 18.73
C THR A 8 15.32 17.66 19.34
N ALA A 9 14.75 17.84 20.54
CA ALA A 9 13.94 16.80 21.19
C ALA A 9 12.69 16.43 20.36
N GLU A 10 12.08 17.42 19.72
CA GLU A 10 10.90 17.25 18.85
C GLU A 10 11.25 16.49 17.56
N GLU A 11 12.37 16.85 16.93
CA GLU A 11 12.90 16.15 15.75
C GLU A 11 13.23 14.70 16.10
N SER A 12 13.91 14.46 17.22
CA SER A 12 14.25 13.11 17.68
C SER A 12 13.02 12.26 17.93
N THR A 13 11.97 12.84 18.50
CA THR A 13 10.68 12.17 18.73
C THR A 13 10.02 11.78 17.41
N THR A 14 9.98 12.70 16.45
CA THR A 14 9.38 12.48 15.12
C THR A 14 10.14 11.42 14.33
N ILE A 15 11.48 11.47 14.35
CA ILE A 15 12.36 10.48 13.70
C ILE A 15 12.10 9.09 14.29
N ASN A 16 12.00 8.99 15.62
CA ASN A 16 11.75 7.71 16.28
C ASN A 16 10.35 7.17 16.00
N LEU A 17 9.33 8.04 15.91
CA LEU A 17 7.99 7.66 15.50
C LEU A 17 8.00 7.10 14.07
N PHE A 18 8.60 7.84 13.13
CA PHE A 18 8.70 7.41 11.74
C PHE A 18 9.39 6.06 11.60
N LYS A 19 10.58 5.90 12.21
CA LYS A 19 11.34 4.63 12.18
C LYS A 19 10.54 3.43 12.70
N LYS A 20 9.65 3.64 13.67
CA LYS A 20 8.78 2.59 14.21
C LYS A 20 7.57 2.30 13.34
N ALA A 21 6.98 3.32 12.71
CA ALA A 21 5.73 3.19 11.95
C ALA A 21 5.92 2.77 10.48
N THR A 22 6.98 3.25 9.81
CA THR A 22 7.22 3.00 8.39
C THR A 22 7.20 1.53 7.99
N PRO A 23 7.76 0.57 8.77
CA PRO A 23 7.71 -0.85 8.42
C PRO A 23 6.29 -1.45 8.37
N SER A 24 5.27 -0.74 8.86
CA SER A 24 3.87 -1.18 8.81
C SER A 24 3.08 -0.57 7.65
N VAL A 25 3.65 0.37 6.91
CA VAL A 25 2.97 1.07 5.81
C VAL A 25 3.26 0.38 4.49
N VAL A 26 2.23 0.21 3.68
CA VAL A 26 2.32 -0.43 2.36
C VAL A 26 1.85 0.51 1.25
N SER A 27 2.40 0.31 0.05
CA SER A 27 1.85 0.87 -1.18
C SER A 27 0.81 -0.10 -1.74
N VAL A 28 -0.34 0.41 -2.16
CA VAL A 28 -1.44 -0.38 -2.72
C VAL A 28 -1.65 0.06 -4.15
N THR A 29 -1.41 -0.83 -5.11
CA THR A 29 -1.56 -0.56 -6.54
C THR A 29 -2.71 -1.38 -7.10
N ASN A 30 -3.68 -0.69 -7.69
CA ASN A 30 -4.79 -1.30 -8.38
C ASN A 30 -4.38 -1.65 -9.82
N LEU A 31 -4.51 -2.92 -10.19
CA LEU A 31 -4.21 -3.40 -11.54
C LEU A 31 -5.52 -3.65 -12.30
N ALA A 32 -5.60 -3.20 -13.54
CA ALA A 32 -6.66 -3.65 -14.44
C ALA A 32 -6.12 -4.44 -15.60
N THR A 33 -6.83 -5.51 -15.92
CA THR A 33 -6.57 -6.29 -17.13
C THR A 33 -7.03 -5.49 -18.34
N ARG A 34 -6.12 -5.28 -19.28
CA ARG A 34 -6.39 -4.74 -20.61
C ARG A 34 -5.86 -5.71 -21.65
N ARG A 35 -6.59 -5.79 -22.77
CA ARG A 35 -6.16 -6.57 -23.92
C ARG A 35 -5.25 -5.71 -24.78
N ASP A 36 -4.05 -6.18 -25.02
CA ASP A 36 -3.12 -5.56 -25.94
C ASP A 36 -3.66 -5.61 -27.37
N ALA A 37 -3.67 -4.47 -28.06
CA ALA A 37 -4.30 -4.35 -29.38
C ALA A 37 -3.51 -5.04 -30.50
N PHE A 38 -2.21 -5.28 -30.30
CA PHE A 38 -1.32 -5.82 -31.32
C PHE A 38 -1.08 -7.33 -31.14
N THR A 39 -0.79 -7.74 -29.90
CA THR A 39 -0.47 -9.14 -29.54
C THR A 39 -1.68 -9.94 -29.10
N MET A 40 -2.85 -9.29 -28.90
CA MET A 40 -4.08 -9.90 -28.39
C MET A 40 -3.98 -10.53 -26.99
N ASN A 41 -2.84 -10.35 -26.30
CA ASN A 41 -2.58 -10.86 -24.96
C ASN A 41 -3.26 -10.01 -23.89
N MET A 42 -3.59 -10.62 -22.75
CA MET A 42 -4.03 -9.90 -21.55
C MET A 42 -2.82 -9.37 -20.81
N MET A 43 -2.79 -8.07 -20.53
CA MET A 43 -1.77 -7.43 -19.71
C MET A 43 -2.43 -6.73 -18.52
N GLU A 44 -1.76 -6.74 -17.38
CA GLU A 44 -2.15 -5.96 -16.21
C GLU A 44 -1.47 -4.60 -16.27
N ILE A 45 -2.27 -3.53 -16.30
CA ILE A 45 -1.77 -2.16 -16.22
C ILE A 45 -2.20 -1.53 -14.90
N PRO A 46 -1.33 -0.78 -14.21
CA PRO A 46 -1.72 0.02 -13.06
C PRO A 46 -2.80 1.03 -13.46
N GLN A 47 -3.94 1.01 -12.76
CA GLN A 47 -5.01 2.00 -12.93
C GLN A 47 -5.07 3.03 -11.81
N GLY A 48 -4.50 2.72 -10.65
CA GLY A 48 -4.48 3.62 -9.51
C GLY A 48 -3.47 3.16 -8.47
N ALA A 49 -3.06 4.08 -7.61
CA ALA A 49 -2.18 3.80 -6.49
C ALA A 49 -2.71 4.52 -5.25
N GLY A 50 -2.48 3.92 -4.10
CA GLY A 50 -2.80 4.44 -2.78
C GLY A 50 -1.88 3.82 -1.74
N SER A 51 -2.25 3.96 -0.47
CA SER A 51 -1.53 3.39 0.65
C SER A 51 -2.42 2.53 1.53
N GLY A 52 -1.79 1.76 2.38
CA GLY A 52 -2.44 1.02 3.44
C GLY A 52 -1.47 0.76 4.56
N PHE A 53 -1.90 -0.01 5.55
CA PHE A 53 -1.03 -0.47 6.61
C PHE A 53 -1.40 -1.89 7.05
N VAL A 54 -0.39 -2.61 7.53
CA VAL A 54 -0.55 -3.95 8.09
C VAL A 54 -1.33 -3.85 9.40
N TRP A 55 -2.42 -4.60 9.49
CA TRP A 55 -3.33 -4.59 10.63
C TRP A 55 -2.93 -5.62 11.71
N ASP A 56 -2.53 -6.81 11.28
CA ASP A 56 -2.18 -7.91 12.16
C ASP A 56 -1.05 -8.80 11.59
N LYS A 57 -0.71 -9.85 12.33
CA LYS A 57 0.34 -10.80 11.96
C LYS A 57 -0.13 -11.88 10.98
N GLU A 58 -1.41 -11.92 10.66
CA GLU A 58 -2.00 -12.86 9.71
C GLU A 58 -1.90 -12.34 8.26
N GLY A 59 -1.43 -11.11 8.08
CA GLY A 59 -1.19 -10.49 6.79
C GLY A 59 -2.33 -9.58 6.32
N HIS A 60 -3.29 -9.25 7.19
CA HIS A 60 -4.36 -8.34 6.82
C HIS A 60 -3.84 -6.91 6.65
N ILE A 61 -4.30 -6.25 5.59
CA ILE A 61 -3.96 -4.86 5.28
C ILE A 61 -5.24 -4.04 5.25
N VAL A 62 -5.22 -2.88 5.91
CA VAL A 62 -6.31 -1.91 5.84
C VAL A 62 -5.93 -0.82 4.85
N THR A 63 -6.87 -0.50 3.95
CA THR A 63 -6.77 0.59 2.97
C THR A 63 -8.14 1.24 2.78
N ASN A 64 -8.19 2.29 1.96
CA ASN A 64 -9.46 2.89 1.56
C ASN A 64 -10.15 2.07 0.46
N ALA A 65 -11.47 1.98 0.52
CA ALA A 65 -12.25 1.22 -0.45
C ALA A 65 -12.14 1.80 -1.87
N HIS A 66 -12.10 3.12 -2.00
CA HIS A 66 -11.95 3.79 -3.29
C HIS A 66 -10.57 3.55 -3.94
N VAL A 67 -9.55 3.13 -3.19
CA VAL A 67 -8.22 2.82 -3.76
C VAL A 67 -8.31 1.55 -4.61
N ILE A 68 -9.10 0.58 -4.16
CA ILE A 68 -9.24 -0.71 -4.84
C ILE A 68 -10.34 -0.72 -5.90
N ASN A 69 -11.27 0.25 -5.91
CA ASN A 69 -12.28 0.45 -6.97
C ASN A 69 -12.94 -0.85 -7.49
N GLU A 70 -13.29 -1.77 -6.59
CA GLU A 70 -13.84 -3.12 -6.90
C GLU A 70 -12.95 -4.00 -7.81
N SER A 71 -11.68 -3.64 -7.98
CA SER A 71 -10.73 -4.44 -8.77
C SER A 71 -10.47 -5.78 -8.10
N ALA A 72 -10.48 -6.83 -8.91
CA ALA A 72 -10.15 -8.18 -8.46
C ALA A 72 -8.66 -8.36 -8.15
N ASN A 73 -7.78 -7.53 -8.73
CA ASN A 73 -6.33 -7.69 -8.64
C ASN A 73 -5.69 -6.45 -8.01
N VAL A 74 -5.20 -6.62 -6.78
CA VAL A 74 -4.48 -5.58 -6.04
C VAL A 74 -3.06 -6.05 -5.77
N ARG A 75 -2.10 -5.20 -6.07
CA ARG A 75 -0.69 -5.43 -5.73
C ARG A 75 -0.32 -4.58 -4.53
N VAL A 76 0.26 -5.22 -3.53
CA VAL A 76 0.78 -4.57 -2.33
C VAL A 76 2.30 -4.56 -2.39
N THR A 77 2.92 -3.42 -2.13
CA THR A 77 4.37 -3.32 -1.96
C THR A 77 4.69 -2.94 -0.52
N LEU A 78 5.48 -3.78 0.16
CA LEU A 78 5.98 -3.55 1.51
C LEU A 78 7.51 -3.49 1.46
N GLY A 79 8.07 -2.28 1.61
CA GLY A 79 9.51 -2.08 1.45
C GLY A 79 9.97 -2.38 0.02
N GLN A 80 10.70 -3.48 -0.16
CA GLN A 80 11.19 -3.95 -1.46
C GLN A 80 10.40 -5.14 -2.02
N ASP A 81 9.50 -5.70 -1.21
CA ASP A 81 8.76 -6.91 -1.56
C ASP A 81 7.40 -6.55 -2.15
N GLU A 82 6.99 -7.27 -3.19
CA GLU A 82 5.67 -7.15 -3.82
C GLU A 82 4.84 -8.42 -3.59
N TYR A 83 3.57 -8.23 -3.26
CA TYR A 83 2.61 -9.29 -2.96
C TYR A 83 1.33 -9.07 -3.77
N MET A 84 0.73 -10.15 -4.27
CA MET A 84 -0.62 -10.11 -4.81
C MET A 84 -1.60 -10.31 -3.67
N ALA A 85 -2.47 -9.32 -3.46
CA ALA A 85 -3.46 -9.33 -2.40
C ALA A 85 -4.86 -9.51 -2.98
N ARG A 86 -5.71 -10.21 -2.23
CA ARG A 86 -7.13 -10.38 -2.49
C ARG A 86 -7.93 -9.53 -1.52
N VAL A 87 -9.11 -9.11 -1.98
CA VAL A 87 -10.04 -8.36 -1.14
C VAL A 87 -10.75 -9.32 -0.19
N VAL A 88 -10.62 -9.08 1.11
CA VAL A 88 -11.28 -9.86 2.18
C VAL A 88 -12.68 -9.29 2.44
N GLY A 89 -12.80 -7.97 2.46
CA GLY A 89 -14.07 -7.28 2.69
C GLY A 89 -13.97 -5.77 2.43
N VAL A 90 -15.11 -5.16 2.14
CA VAL A 90 -15.22 -3.74 1.79
C VAL A 90 -16.45 -3.14 2.46
N ASP A 91 -16.29 -1.97 3.05
CA ASP A 91 -17.35 -1.07 3.47
C ASP A 91 -17.24 0.22 2.65
N MET A 92 -18.10 0.35 1.64
CA MET A 92 -18.11 1.50 0.73
C MET A 92 -18.63 2.77 1.41
N ASP A 93 -19.54 2.66 2.38
CA ASP A 93 -20.12 3.81 3.08
C ASP A 93 -19.09 4.46 4.02
N LYS A 94 -18.18 3.65 4.56
CA LYS A 94 -17.07 4.10 5.42
C LYS A 94 -15.76 4.31 4.67
N ASP A 95 -15.71 3.96 3.40
CA ASP A 95 -14.50 3.99 2.56
C ASP A 95 -13.33 3.19 3.16
N ILE A 96 -13.62 1.96 3.61
CA ILE A 96 -12.63 1.05 4.23
C ILE A 96 -12.65 -0.30 3.51
N ALA A 97 -11.47 -0.84 3.25
CA ALA A 97 -11.29 -2.19 2.73
C ALA A 97 -10.19 -2.94 3.47
N VAL A 98 -10.35 -4.26 3.55
CA VAL A 98 -9.37 -5.19 4.11
C VAL A 98 -8.87 -6.11 2.99
N LEU A 99 -7.55 -6.27 2.90
CA LEU A 99 -6.86 -7.12 1.92
C LEU A 99 -6.06 -8.23 2.62
N GLN A 100 -5.75 -9.31 1.89
CA GLN A 100 -4.87 -10.42 2.30
C GLN A 100 -4.09 -11.00 1.13
#